data_AF-A0A7R9LVX8-F1
#
_entry.id   AF-A0A7R9LVX8-F1
#
_cell.length_a   1.000
_cell.length_b   1.000
_cell.length_c   1.000
_cell.angle_alpha   90.00
_cell.angle_beta   90.00
_cell.angle_gamma   90.00
#
_symmetry.space_group_name_H-M   'P 1'
#
loop_
_entity.id
_entity.type
_entity.pdbx_description
1 polymer ?
#
loop_
_entity_poly.entity_id
_entity_poly.type
_entity_poly.pdbx_seq_one_letter_code
_entity_poly.pdbx_strand_id
1 'polypeptide(L)'
;YVKPEDVIPVPSLNPKFLGLLVSGLTATIGLDELGRIQKGDKVLITASAGGTGHIGVQWAKRKGAYVIGLTSSPEKAKLLTELGTDRVITYKTENLDEVLTKEFPHGVDVIWETIGGQVYETLFNHLAPKGRLLIIGSISGQLTWPTIDNLNMKLLSGSRTLSGFNISDHKALFGKHVQQLIGDVVNNKLRVVLDLGQNTSEGEFVGIESVVSGVEVQYMMCKFASQAMNLTVSAVFIGVYEDRLIDGQPVFVLPINGTHVCDRLQGIVVCVGQ
;
A
#
# COMPACT_ATOMS: atom_id res chain seq x y z
N TYR A 1 9.47 26.65 -4.00
CA TYR A 1 8.70 26.48 -5.25
C TYR A 1 8.93 25.07 -5.78
N VAL A 2 7.86 24.31 -6.00
CA VAL A 2 7.91 22.97 -6.63
C VAL A 2 7.89 23.17 -8.16
N LYS A 3 8.69 22.41 -8.92
CA LYS A 3 8.73 22.58 -10.37
C LYS A 3 7.46 22.00 -11.02
N PRO A 4 6.98 22.52 -12.17
CA PRO A 4 5.80 21.99 -12.85
C PRO A 4 5.90 20.49 -13.18
N GLU A 5 7.10 19.99 -13.48
CA GLU A 5 7.38 18.58 -13.71
C GLU A 5 7.29 17.70 -12.46
N ASP A 6 7.33 18.32 -11.28
CA ASP A 6 7.28 17.65 -9.96
C ASP A 6 5.87 17.65 -9.37
N VAL A 7 4.85 18.01 -10.16
CA VAL A 7 3.45 18.03 -9.72
C VAL A 7 2.50 17.34 -10.71
N ILE A 8 1.40 16.79 -10.20
CA ILE A 8 0.33 16.17 -10.98
C ILE A 8 -0.98 16.91 -10.76
N PRO A 9 -1.69 17.33 -11.83
CA PRO A 9 -2.99 17.95 -11.68
C PRO A 9 -4.03 16.95 -11.17
N VAL A 10 -4.88 17.39 -10.25
CA VAL A 10 -6.02 16.64 -9.73
C VAL A 10 -7.33 17.36 -10.02
N PRO A 11 -8.43 16.63 -10.24
CA PRO A 11 -9.70 17.24 -10.65
C PRO A 11 -10.40 18.00 -9.51
N SER A 12 -10.04 17.73 -8.25
CA SER A 12 -10.57 18.43 -7.08
C SER A 12 -9.71 18.20 -5.83
N LEU A 13 -9.93 19.01 -4.80
CA LEU A 13 -9.38 18.79 -3.46
C LEU A 13 -10.13 17.65 -2.77
N ASN A 14 -9.74 16.42 -3.09
CA ASN A 14 -10.29 15.22 -2.47
C ASN A 14 -9.17 14.44 -1.75
N PRO A 15 -9.31 14.14 -0.44
CA PRO A 15 -8.28 13.41 0.31
C PRO A 15 -8.01 12.01 -0.24
N LYS A 16 -8.91 11.44 -1.06
CA LYS A 16 -8.67 10.17 -1.74
C LYS A 16 -7.46 10.22 -2.67
N PHE A 17 -7.18 11.37 -3.30
CA PHE A 17 -6.04 11.49 -4.21
C PHE A 17 -4.70 11.47 -3.46
N LEU A 18 -4.70 11.88 -2.19
CA LEU A 18 -3.52 11.83 -1.33
C LEU A 18 -3.08 10.38 -1.06
N GLY A 19 -4.05 9.50 -0.79
CA GLY A 19 -3.81 8.07 -0.59
C GLY A 19 -3.17 7.39 -1.81
N LEU A 20 -3.27 7.98 -3.01
CA LEU A 20 -2.69 7.42 -4.23
C LEU A 20 -1.18 7.63 -4.32
N LEU A 21 -0.63 8.69 -3.71
CA LEU A 21 0.76 9.10 -3.91
C LEU A 21 1.78 8.15 -3.30
N VAL A 22 1.49 7.59 -2.13
CA VAL A 22 2.35 6.55 -1.53
C VAL A 22 1.66 5.21 -1.65
N SER A 23 0.45 5.07 -1.13
CA SER A 23 -0.19 3.76 -1.04
C SER A 23 -0.58 3.20 -2.41
N GLY A 24 -1.20 4.03 -3.25
CA GLY A 24 -1.60 3.62 -4.59
C GLY A 24 -0.42 3.34 -5.51
N LEU A 25 0.58 4.21 -5.52
CA LEU A 25 1.81 4.01 -6.29
C LEU A 25 2.56 2.75 -5.83
N THR A 26 2.70 2.54 -4.52
CA THR A 26 3.37 1.36 -3.98
C THR A 26 2.67 0.10 -4.46
N ALA A 27 1.35 0.01 -4.23
CA ALA A 27 0.54 -1.14 -4.62
C ALA A 27 0.63 -1.43 -6.12
N THR A 28 0.37 -0.42 -6.96
CA THR A 28 0.26 -0.64 -8.41
C THR A 28 1.60 -0.87 -9.09
N ILE A 29 2.64 -0.10 -8.74
CA ILE A 29 3.97 -0.28 -9.34
C ILE A 29 4.56 -1.61 -8.88
N GLY A 30 4.53 -1.93 -7.58
CA GLY A 30 5.10 -3.18 -7.09
C GLY A 30 4.42 -4.40 -7.70
N LEU A 31 3.09 -4.41 -7.79
CA LEU A 31 2.33 -5.50 -8.41
C LEU A 31 2.57 -5.61 -9.93
N ASP A 32 2.87 -4.51 -10.61
CA ASP A 32 3.16 -4.50 -12.05
C ASP A 32 4.59 -4.97 -12.34
N GLU A 33 5.58 -4.36 -11.71
CA GLU A 33 7.01 -4.57 -12.02
C GLU A 33 7.55 -5.88 -11.47
N LEU A 34 7.19 -6.19 -10.21
CA LEU A 34 7.70 -7.37 -9.50
C LEU A 34 6.66 -8.49 -9.45
N GLY A 35 5.40 -8.14 -9.20
CA GLY A 35 4.29 -9.11 -9.16
C GLY A 35 4.01 -9.70 -10.53
N ARG A 36 4.08 -8.88 -11.59
CA ARG A 36 3.83 -9.27 -12.99
C ARG A 36 2.58 -10.15 -13.12
N ILE A 37 1.52 -9.78 -12.39
CA ILE A 37 0.29 -10.58 -12.27
C ILE A 37 -0.26 -10.91 -13.66
N GLN A 38 -0.54 -12.18 -13.88
CA GLN A 38 -1.25 -12.68 -15.04
C GLN A 38 -2.70 -13.02 -14.70
N LYS A 39 -3.57 -13.05 -15.71
CA LYS A 39 -4.94 -13.52 -15.54
C LYS A 39 -4.93 -14.97 -15.05
N GLY A 40 -5.68 -15.24 -13.98
CA GLY A 40 -5.74 -16.55 -13.34
C GLY A 40 -4.71 -16.79 -12.23
N ASP A 41 -3.72 -15.90 -12.05
CA ASP A 41 -2.80 -15.97 -10.92
C ASP A 41 -3.58 -15.92 -9.60
N LYS A 42 -3.15 -16.71 -8.62
CA LYS A 42 -3.53 -16.54 -7.22
C LYS A 42 -2.63 -15.49 -6.61
N VAL A 43 -3.22 -14.39 -6.15
CA VAL A 43 -2.51 -13.25 -5.56
C VAL A 43 -2.91 -13.13 -4.11
N LEU A 44 -1.98 -13.34 -3.20
CA LEU A 44 -2.19 -13.11 -1.76
C LEU A 44 -1.65 -11.74 -1.38
N ILE A 45 -2.47 -10.96 -0.67
CA ILE A 45 -2.12 -9.63 -0.19
C ILE A 45 -2.23 -9.61 1.33
N THR A 46 -1.13 -9.31 2.02
CA THR A 46 -1.13 -9.13 3.47
C THR A 46 -1.58 -7.73 3.89
N ALA A 47 -2.06 -7.60 5.13
CA ALA A 47 -2.63 -6.35 5.63
C ALA A 47 -3.63 -5.74 4.63
N SER A 48 -4.45 -6.60 4.01
CA SER A 48 -5.21 -6.28 2.80
C SER A 48 -6.19 -5.13 2.96
N ALA A 49 -6.71 -4.89 4.16
CA ALA A 49 -7.63 -3.78 4.43
C ALA A 49 -6.91 -2.46 4.78
N GLY A 50 -5.58 -2.45 4.82
CA GLY A 50 -4.76 -1.28 5.13
C GLY A 50 -4.57 -0.33 3.94
N GLY A 51 -3.74 0.70 4.12
CA GLY A 51 -3.58 1.80 3.16
C GLY A 51 -3.19 1.35 1.74
N THR A 52 -2.17 0.49 1.61
CA THR A 52 -1.73 -0.07 0.31
C THR A 52 -2.56 -1.28 -0.11
N GLY A 53 -2.89 -2.15 0.84
CA GLY A 53 -3.53 -3.45 0.58
C GLY A 53 -4.86 -3.34 -0.17
N HIS A 54 -5.73 -2.40 0.21
CA HIS A 54 -7.08 -2.34 -0.36
C HIS A 54 -7.06 -1.87 -1.82
N ILE A 55 -6.05 -1.08 -2.20
CA ILE A 55 -5.78 -0.70 -3.59
C ILE A 55 -5.19 -1.90 -4.33
N GLY A 56 -4.24 -2.62 -3.72
CA GLY A 56 -3.62 -3.82 -4.29
C GLY A 56 -4.64 -4.91 -4.63
N VAL A 57 -5.63 -5.14 -3.76
CA VAL A 57 -6.73 -6.09 -3.99
C VAL A 57 -7.48 -5.75 -5.27
N GLN A 58 -7.98 -4.52 -5.37
CA GLN A 58 -8.74 -4.06 -6.53
C GLN A 58 -7.88 -4.10 -7.81
N TRP A 59 -6.60 -3.75 -7.71
CA TRP A 59 -5.66 -3.80 -8.82
C TRP A 59 -5.44 -5.23 -9.33
N ALA A 60 -5.18 -6.18 -8.43
CA ALA A 60 -5.02 -7.58 -8.77
C ALA A 60 -6.31 -8.18 -9.36
N LYS A 61 -7.48 -7.85 -8.80
CA LYS A 61 -8.79 -8.25 -9.36
C LYS A 61 -8.98 -7.74 -10.79
N ARG A 62 -8.62 -6.49 -11.08
CA ARG A 62 -8.70 -5.92 -12.45
C ARG A 62 -7.79 -6.63 -13.45
N LYS A 63 -6.68 -7.22 -12.98
CA LYS A 63 -5.81 -8.07 -13.80
C LYS A 63 -6.35 -9.49 -14.02
N GLY A 64 -7.52 -9.80 -13.47
CA GLY A 64 -8.16 -11.10 -13.59
C GLY A 64 -7.55 -12.17 -12.68
N ALA A 65 -6.92 -11.76 -11.58
CA ALA A 65 -6.42 -12.68 -10.56
C ALA A 65 -7.54 -13.21 -9.66
N TYR A 66 -7.26 -14.36 -9.04
CA TYR A 66 -7.93 -14.82 -7.84
C TYR A 66 -7.22 -14.22 -6.63
N VAL A 67 -7.88 -13.36 -5.86
CA VAL A 67 -7.27 -12.58 -4.79
C VAL A 67 -7.61 -13.15 -3.42
N ILE A 68 -6.55 -13.39 -2.65
CA ILE A 68 -6.59 -13.86 -1.26
C ILE A 68 -6.18 -12.68 -0.38
N GLY A 69 -7.07 -12.23 0.50
CA GLY A 69 -6.80 -11.11 1.39
C GLY A 69 -6.58 -11.57 2.83
N LEU A 70 -5.43 -11.24 3.42
CA LEU A 70 -5.16 -11.50 4.84
C LEU A 70 -5.45 -10.27 5.69
N THR A 71 -6.29 -10.41 6.72
CA THR A 71 -6.71 -9.30 7.59
C THR A 71 -6.93 -9.71 9.04
N SER A 72 -7.18 -8.73 9.91
CA SER A 72 -7.17 -8.88 11.36
C SER A 72 -8.54 -8.97 12.02
N SER A 73 -9.63 -8.64 11.32
CA SER A 73 -10.97 -8.59 11.92
C SER A 73 -12.11 -8.84 10.93
N PRO A 74 -13.30 -9.26 11.39
CA PRO A 74 -14.47 -9.48 10.55
C PRO A 74 -14.95 -8.22 9.80
N GLU A 75 -14.84 -7.04 10.40
CA GLU A 75 -15.26 -5.77 9.79
C GLU A 75 -14.37 -5.45 8.58
N LYS A 76 -13.05 -5.62 8.75
CA LYS A 76 -12.08 -5.51 7.66
C LYS A 76 -12.30 -6.60 6.61
N ALA A 77 -12.73 -7.79 7.03
CA ALA A 77 -13.02 -8.86 6.09
C ALA A 77 -14.24 -8.55 5.21
N LYS A 78 -15.30 -7.98 5.80
CA LYS A 78 -16.47 -7.50 5.05
C LYS A 78 -16.07 -6.46 4.00
N LEU A 79 -15.26 -5.47 4.39
CA LEU A 79 -14.72 -4.49 3.45
C LEU A 79 -13.99 -5.15 2.28
N LEU A 80 -13.13 -6.13 2.56
CA LEU A 80 -12.38 -6.84 1.51
C LEU A 80 -13.28 -7.62 0.56
N THR A 81 -14.33 -8.25 1.06
CA THR A 81 -15.35 -8.89 0.23
C THR A 81 -16.06 -7.86 -0.67
N GLU A 82 -16.43 -6.69 -0.14
CA GLU A 82 -17.02 -5.60 -0.94
C GLU A 82 -16.08 -5.08 -2.03
N LEU A 83 -14.77 -5.09 -1.78
CA LEU A 83 -13.74 -4.71 -2.76
C LEU A 83 -13.42 -5.82 -3.77
N GLY A 84 -14.10 -6.97 -3.69
CA GLY A 84 -13.99 -8.06 -4.65
C GLY A 84 -12.94 -9.11 -4.33
N THR A 85 -12.44 -9.19 -3.09
CA THR A 85 -11.55 -10.27 -2.64
C THR A 85 -12.29 -11.61 -2.71
N ASP A 86 -11.68 -12.62 -3.33
CA ASP A 86 -12.32 -13.94 -3.51
C ASP A 86 -12.26 -14.78 -2.24
N ARG A 87 -11.12 -14.77 -1.53
CA ARG A 87 -10.94 -15.44 -0.25
C ARG A 87 -10.32 -14.51 0.77
N VAL A 88 -11.08 -14.16 1.81
CA VAL A 88 -10.55 -13.37 2.92
C VAL A 88 -10.19 -14.29 4.08
N ILE A 89 -8.94 -14.26 4.53
CA ILE A 89 -8.44 -15.00 5.69
C ILE A 89 -8.31 -14.04 6.86
N THR A 90 -8.96 -14.36 7.99
CA THR A 90 -8.83 -13.59 9.23
C THR A 90 -7.92 -14.31 10.21
N TYR A 91 -6.67 -13.87 10.35
CA TYR A 91 -5.64 -14.60 11.11
C TYR A 91 -5.87 -14.69 12.63
N LYS A 92 -6.86 -13.98 13.16
CA LYS A 92 -7.28 -14.11 14.56
C LYS A 92 -8.23 -15.28 14.81
N THR A 93 -8.88 -15.77 13.76
CA THR A 93 -9.90 -16.83 13.83
C THR A 93 -9.55 -18.04 12.99
N GLU A 94 -8.61 -17.90 12.05
CA GLU A 94 -8.17 -18.93 11.12
C GLU A 94 -6.66 -19.07 11.19
N ASN A 95 -6.16 -20.32 11.15
CA ASN A 95 -4.74 -20.60 11.02
C ASN A 95 -4.32 -20.45 9.54
N LEU A 96 -3.41 -19.51 9.26
CA LEU A 96 -2.96 -19.21 7.90
C LEU A 96 -2.35 -20.43 7.20
N ASP A 97 -1.50 -21.20 7.88
CA ASP A 97 -0.81 -22.35 7.29
C ASP A 97 -1.78 -23.47 6.94
N GLU A 98 -2.75 -23.76 7.82
CA GLU A 98 -3.78 -24.77 7.60
C GLU A 98 -4.70 -24.39 6.44
N VAL A 99 -5.11 -23.12 6.37
CA VAL A 99 -5.96 -22.62 5.27
C VAL A 99 -5.21 -22.72 3.94
N LEU A 100 -3.95 -22.27 3.87
CA LEU A 100 -3.17 -22.32 2.64
C LEU A 100 -2.91 -23.76 2.19
N THR A 101 -2.58 -24.66 3.12
CA THR A 101 -2.39 -26.09 2.84
C THR A 101 -3.66 -26.72 2.26
N LYS A 102 -4.82 -26.42 2.85
CA LYS A 102 -6.09 -27.06 2.49
C LYS A 102 -6.70 -26.50 1.21
N GLU A 103 -6.73 -25.18 1.06
CA GLU A 103 -7.43 -24.49 -0.03
C GLU A 103 -6.52 -24.21 -1.23
N PHE A 104 -5.20 -24.11 -1.01
CA PHE A 104 -4.23 -23.77 -2.03
C PHE A 104 -3.06 -24.78 -2.06
N PRO A 105 -3.31 -26.09 -2.24
CA PRO A 105 -2.27 -27.13 -2.16
C PRO A 105 -1.16 -27.02 -3.23
N HIS A 106 -1.39 -26.22 -4.28
CA HIS A 106 -0.38 -25.91 -5.32
C HIS A 106 0.35 -24.58 -5.08
N GLY A 107 0.09 -23.93 -3.95
CA GLY A 107 0.63 -22.64 -3.58
C GLY A 107 -0.07 -21.44 -4.22
N VAL A 108 0.50 -20.27 -3.96
CA VAL A 108 0.09 -18.95 -4.43
C VAL A 108 1.13 -18.39 -5.40
N ASP A 109 0.68 -17.78 -6.50
CA ASP A 109 1.55 -17.35 -7.61
C ASP A 109 2.24 -16.00 -7.35
N VAL A 110 1.57 -15.10 -6.64
CA VAL A 110 2.09 -13.79 -6.24
C VAL A 110 1.73 -13.50 -4.80
N ILE A 111 2.72 -13.11 -4.00
CA ILE A 111 2.51 -12.73 -2.61
C ILE A 111 3.03 -11.29 -2.42
N TRP A 112 2.13 -10.41 -2.01
CA TRP A 112 2.43 -9.06 -1.56
C TRP A 112 2.53 -9.06 -0.05
N GLU A 113 3.74 -8.90 0.49
CA GLU A 113 4.03 -9.03 1.91
C GLU A 113 4.45 -7.69 2.55
N THR A 114 3.75 -7.28 3.61
CA THR A 114 3.95 -6.06 4.39
C THR A 114 4.11 -6.30 5.90
N ILE A 115 3.85 -7.52 6.41
CA ILE A 115 3.76 -7.84 7.85
C ILE A 115 5.12 -8.26 8.42
N GLY A 116 5.80 -9.19 7.76
CA GLY A 116 7.03 -9.81 8.20
C GLY A 116 6.83 -10.95 9.21
N GLY A 117 7.92 -11.38 9.82
CA GLY A 117 7.92 -12.40 10.86
C GLY A 117 7.43 -13.78 10.38
N GLN A 118 6.76 -14.51 11.27
CA GLN A 118 6.25 -15.87 10.98
C GLN A 118 5.25 -15.89 9.82
N VAL A 119 4.53 -14.79 9.57
CA VAL A 119 3.63 -14.67 8.42
C VAL A 119 4.41 -14.77 7.12
N TYR A 120 5.53 -14.04 7.00
CA TYR A 120 6.43 -14.13 5.86
C TYR A 120 6.96 -15.55 5.63
N GLU A 121 7.44 -16.22 6.68
CA GLU A 121 7.95 -17.59 6.58
C GLU A 121 6.88 -18.57 6.10
N THR A 122 5.68 -18.48 6.69
CA THR A 122 4.52 -19.30 6.29
C THR A 122 4.19 -19.06 4.82
N LEU A 123 4.08 -17.80 4.41
CA LEU A 123 3.76 -17.42 3.04
C LEU A 123 4.81 -17.90 2.04
N PHE A 124 6.10 -17.83 2.38
CA PHE A 124 7.15 -18.35 1.51
C PHE A 124 7.04 -19.86 1.28
N ASN A 125 6.71 -20.63 2.32
CA ASN A 125 6.52 -22.07 2.20
C ASN A 125 5.31 -22.43 1.31
N HIS A 126 4.31 -21.55 1.24
CA HIS A 126 3.14 -21.66 0.36
C HIS A 126 3.28 -20.97 -1.00
N LEU A 127 4.47 -20.52 -1.36
CA LEU A 127 4.73 -19.92 -2.67
C LEU A 127 4.73 -21.01 -3.76
N ALA A 128 3.93 -20.83 -4.81
CA ALA A 128 3.87 -21.76 -5.92
C ALA A 128 5.22 -21.89 -6.64
N PRO A 129 5.47 -22.97 -7.40
CA PRO A 129 6.54 -22.99 -8.39
C PRO A 129 6.42 -21.79 -9.34
N LYS A 130 7.54 -21.12 -9.63
CA LYS A 130 7.62 -19.84 -10.36
C LYS A 130 6.92 -18.66 -9.68
N GLY A 131 6.48 -18.85 -8.43
CA GLY A 131 5.83 -17.81 -7.66
C GLY A 131 6.77 -16.65 -7.32
N ARG A 132 6.17 -15.48 -7.08
CA ARG A 132 6.87 -14.22 -6.79
C ARG A 132 6.43 -13.68 -5.43
N LEU A 133 7.33 -13.58 -4.48
CA LEU A 133 7.08 -12.95 -3.17
C LEU A 133 7.78 -11.59 -3.13
N LEU A 134 6.97 -10.54 -2.96
CA LEU A 134 7.40 -9.17 -2.85
C LEU A 134 7.42 -8.75 -1.38
N ILE A 135 8.58 -8.35 -0.88
CA ILE A 135 8.72 -7.72 0.44
C ILE A 135 8.54 -6.22 0.26
N ILE A 136 7.45 -5.70 0.80
CA ILE A 136 7.07 -4.29 0.76
C ILE A 136 7.39 -3.59 2.08
N GLY A 137 7.29 -4.30 3.20
CA GLY A 137 7.58 -3.76 4.53
C GLY A 137 7.44 -4.81 5.64
N SER A 138 7.67 -4.38 6.89
CA SER A 138 7.50 -5.19 8.11
C SER A 138 6.72 -4.41 9.16
N ILE A 139 5.38 -4.42 9.08
CA ILE A 139 4.53 -3.72 10.05
C ILE A 139 4.45 -4.43 11.41
N SER A 140 4.83 -5.71 11.49
CA SER A 140 4.91 -6.43 12.77
C SER A 140 5.98 -5.85 13.72
N GLY A 141 6.91 -5.07 13.17
CA GLY A 141 8.02 -4.50 13.92
C GLY A 141 9.06 -5.49 14.38
N GLN A 142 9.04 -6.72 13.85
CA GLN A 142 10.17 -7.62 14.03
C GLN A 142 11.38 -7.07 13.27
N LEU A 143 12.40 -6.67 14.03
CA LEU A 143 13.66 -6.13 13.49
C LEU A 143 14.49 -7.20 12.78
N THR A 144 14.33 -8.45 13.19
CA THR A 144 14.96 -9.61 12.55
C THR A 144 13.91 -10.40 11.79
N TRP A 145 14.08 -10.47 10.48
CA TRP A 145 13.30 -11.37 9.64
C TRP A 145 13.70 -12.82 9.94
N PRO A 146 12.74 -13.76 10.02
CA PRO A 146 13.08 -15.16 10.22
C PRO A 146 13.88 -15.67 9.02
N THR A 147 14.94 -16.42 9.32
CA THR A 147 15.71 -17.12 8.28
C THR A 147 14.85 -18.24 7.72
N ILE A 148 14.56 -18.18 6.43
CA ILE A 148 13.95 -19.32 5.74
C ILE A 148 15.01 -20.41 5.59
N ASP A 149 14.77 -21.56 6.21
CA ASP A 149 15.66 -22.71 6.06
C ASP A 149 15.82 -23.10 4.58
N ASN A 150 17.07 -23.34 4.19
CA ASN A 150 17.46 -23.70 2.82
C ASN A 150 16.91 -22.77 1.73
N LEU A 151 16.77 -21.47 2.03
CA LEU A 151 16.18 -20.46 1.13
C LEU A 151 16.69 -20.59 -0.32
N ASN A 152 18.00 -20.60 -0.53
CA ASN A 152 18.60 -20.66 -1.86
C ASN A 152 18.17 -21.92 -2.64
N MET A 153 18.11 -23.07 -1.97
CA MET A 153 17.68 -24.32 -2.58
C MET A 153 16.17 -24.33 -2.87
N LYS A 154 15.35 -23.74 -1.98
CA LYS A 154 13.91 -23.58 -2.20
C LYS A 154 13.60 -22.61 -3.35
N LEU A 155 14.40 -21.57 -3.52
CA LEU A 155 14.32 -20.65 -4.66
C LEU A 155 14.68 -21.37 -5.96
N LEU A 156 15.83 -22.08 -5.97
CA LEU A 156 16.34 -22.81 -7.12
C LEU A 156 15.37 -23.90 -7.59
N SER A 157 14.92 -24.78 -6.69
CA SER A 157 14.07 -25.94 -7.04
C SER A 157 12.69 -25.53 -7.54
N GLY A 158 12.13 -24.46 -6.98
CA GLY A 158 10.84 -23.92 -7.39
C GLY A 158 10.91 -22.89 -8.52
N SER A 159 12.11 -22.47 -8.95
CA SER A 159 12.29 -21.27 -9.80
C SER A 159 11.55 -20.04 -9.24
N ARG A 160 11.53 -19.90 -7.91
CA ARG A 160 10.79 -18.85 -7.19
C ARG A 160 11.58 -17.55 -7.15
N THR A 161 10.86 -16.44 -7.04
CA THR A 161 11.45 -15.11 -6.87
C THR A 161 11.11 -14.55 -5.50
N LEU A 162 12.12 -14.03 -4.82
CA LEU A 162 11.99 -13.22 -3.61
C LEU A 162 12.59 -11.85 -3.89
N SER A 163 11.85 -10.77 -3.71
CA SER A 163 12.31 -9.42 -4.07
C SER A 163 11.82 -8.38 -3.08
N GLY A 164 12.72 -7.48 -2.68
CA GLY A 164 12.33 -6.25 -2.00
C GLY A 164 11.80 -5.21 -2.99
N PHE A 165 10.87 -4.37 -2.55
CA PHE A 165 10.36 -3.25 -3.33
C PHE A 165 10.52 -1.95 -2.54
N ASN A 166 11.19 -0.97 -3.16
CA ASN A 166 11.18 0.41 -2.71
C ASN A 166 10.59 1.29 -3.81
N ILE A 167 9.51 2.00 -3.48
CA ILE A 167 8.82 2.89 -4.41
C ILE A 167 9.74 4.00 -4.96
N SER A 168 10.73 4.44 -4.17
CA SER A 168 11.66 5.52 -4.54
C SER A 168 12.54 5.17 -5.73
N ASP A 169 12.78 3.88 -5.98
CA ASP A 169 13.57 3.40 -7.12
C ASP A 169 12.77 3.42 -8.44
N HIS A 170 11.46 3.73 -8.37
CA HIS A 170 10.51 3.64 -9.48
C HIS A 170 9.86 4.98 -9.82
N LYS A 171 10.48 6.11 -9.45
CA LYS A 171 9.96 7.47 -9.68
C LYS A 171 9.55 7.75 -11.13
N ALA A 172 10.27 7.17 -12.09
CA ALA A 172 9.95 7.30 -13.51
C ALA A 172 8.54 6.79 -13.87
N LEU A 173 7.95 5.91 -13.05
CA LEU A 173 6.62 5.33 -13.26
C LEU A 173 5.51 6.13 -12.55
N PHE A 174 5.83 7.09 -11.68
CA PHE A 174 4.85 7.78 -10.84
C PHE A 174 3.80 8.51 -11.66
N GLY A 175 4.22 9.30 -12.64
CA GLY A 175 3.31 10.07 -13.49
C GLY A 175 2.23 9.20 -14.13
N LYS A 176 2.66 8.10 -14.77
CA LYS A 176 1.77 7.12 -15.41
C LYS A 176 0.78 6.52 -14.42
N HIS A 177 1.27 6.00 -13.29
CA HIS A 177 0.44 5.28 -12.33
C HIS A 177 -0.52 6.20 -11.57
N VAL A 178 -0.08 7.39 -11.13
CA VAL A 178 -0.97 8.35 -10.45
C VAL A 178 -2.07 8.83 -11.39
N GLN A 179 -1.75 9.17 -12.65
CA GLN A 179 -2.77 9.60 -13.62
C GLN A 179 -3.83 8.51 -13.84
N GLN A 180 -3.40 7.25 -13.98
CA GLN A 180 -4.32 6.12 -14.12
C GLN A 180 -5.19 5.96 -12.86
N LEU A 181 -4.59 5.99 -11.67
CA LEU A 181 -5.29 5.85 -10.40
C LEU A 181 -6.32 6.98 -10.18
N ILE A 182 -5.96 8.24 -10.49
CA ILE A 182 -6.90 9.37 -10.44
C ILE A 182 -8.08 9.10 -11.37
N GLY A 183 -7.81 8.71 -12.62
CA GLY A 183 -8.85 8.36 -13.58
C GLY A 183 -9.75 7.22 -13.07
N ASP A 184 -9.19 6.21 -12.42
CA ASP A 184 -9.95 5.10 -11.87
C ASP A 184 -10.82 5.52 -10.68
N VAL A 185 -10.34 6.42 -9.81
CA VAL A 185 -11.16 6.99 -8.72
C VAL A 185 -12.30 7.82 -9.27
N VAL A 186 -12.02 8.72 -10.23
CA VAL A 186 -13.05 9.58 -10.85
C VAL A 186 -14.13 8.76 -11.54
N ASN A 187 -13.74 7.67 -12.21
CA ASN A 187 -14.67 6.78 -12.92
C ASN A 187 -15.27 5.68 -12.03
N ASN A 188 -15.12 5.76 -10.70
CA ASN A 188 -15.61 4.76 -9.74
C ASN A 188 -15.12 3.31 -10.00
N LYS A 189 -13.95 3.17 -10.65
CA LYS A 189 -13.27 1.88 -10.88
C LYS A 189 -12.31 1.50 -9.74
N LEU A 190 -12.01 2.46 -8.85
CA LEU A 190 -11.21 2.25 -7.66
C LEU A 190 -11.85 2.97 -6.46
N ARG A 191 -12.18 2.20 -5.42
CA ARG A 191 -12.65 2.73 -4.14
C ARG A 191 -11.45 2.89 -3.20
N VAL A 192 -11.06 4.14 -2.94
CA VAL A 192 -10.07 4.46 -1.90
C VAL A 192 -10.78 4.54 -0.56
N VAL A 193 -10.30 3.75 0.40
CA VAL A 193 -10.80 3.73 1.78
C VAL A 193 -9.91 4.65 2.61
N LEU A 194 -10.53 5.62 3.27
CA LEU A 194 -9.84 6.54 4.16
C LEU A 194 -10.31 6.25 5.58
N ASP A 195 -9.36 6.20 6.51
CA ASP A 195 -9.65 6.28 7.93
C ASP A 195 -9.43 7.73 8.36
N LEU A 196 -10.51 8.38 8.78
CA LEU A 196 -10.49 9.76 9.24
C LEU A 196 -10.49 9.83 10.78
N GLY A 197 -10.13 8.75 11.48
CA GLY A 197 -10.00 8.76 12.94
C GLY A 197 -11.30 8.55 13.70
N GLN A 198 -12.42 8.40 13.00
CA GLN A 198 -13.78 8.26 13.56
C GLN A 198 -13.91 7.10 14.58
N ASN A 199 -13.04 6.09 14.50
CA ASN A 199 -13.01 4.94 15.40
C ASN A 199 -11.84 4.97 16.41
N THR A 200 -11.13 6.10 16.52
CA THR A 200 -10.03 6.28 17.48
C THR A 200 -10.54 6.90 18.77
N SER A 201 -9.80 6.72 19.87
CA SER A 201 -10.11 7.35 21.16
C SER A 201 -10.07 8.89 21.11
N GLU A 202 -9.40 9.45 20.10
CA GLU A 202 -9.23 10.89 19.90
C GLU A 202 -10.28 11.50 18.96
N GLY A 203 -11.14 10.66 18.36
CA GLY A 203 -12.18 11.09 17.44
C GLY A 203 -11.65 11.41 16.04
N GLU A 204 -12.46 12.12 15.26
CA GLU A 204 -12.13 12.46 13.87
C GLU A 204 -10.88 13.33 13.78
N PHE A 205 -9.98 13.00 12.85
CA PHE A 205 -8.78 13.77 12.58
C PHE A 205 -9.15 15.06 11.85
N VAL A 206 -9.17 16.17 12.59
CA VAL A 206 -9.46 17.51 12.07
C VAL A 206 -8.25 18.43 12.26
N GLY A 207 -7.83 19.11 11.18
CA GLY A 207 -6.75 20.08 11.20
C GLY A 207 -5.34 19.48 11.32
N ILE A 208 -4.31 20.31 11.18
CA ILE A 208 -2.90 19.87 11.16
C ILE A 208 -2.44 19.29 12.51
N GLU A 209 -3.11 19.65 13.60
CA GLU A 209 -2.79 19.16 14.95
C GLU A 209 -3.08 17.66 15.07
N SER A 210 -4.16 17.19 14.43
CA SER A 210 -4.57 15.78 14.41
C SER A 210 -3.66 14.90 13.56
N VAL A 211 -2.71 15.49 12.83
CA VAL A 211 -1.69 14.76 12.09
C VAL A 211 -0.79 13.97 13.02
N VAL A 212 -0.39 14.56 14.15
CA VAL A 212 0.45 13.86 15.14
C VAL A 212 -0.32 12.67 15.67
N SER A 213 -1.60 12.84 16.00
CA SER A 213 -2.51 11.77 16.41
C SER A 213 -2.69 10.68 15.36
N GLY A 214 -2.91 11.03 14.10
CA GLY A 214 -3.06 10.06 13.00
C GLY A 214 -1.77 9.29 12.74
N VAL A 215 -0.64 10.00 12.72
CA VAL A 215 0.69 9.39 12.63
C VAL A 215 0.93 8.52 13.85
N GLU A 216 0.65 8.96 15.07
CA GLU A 216 0.85 8.20 16.31
C GLU A 216 -0.06 6.98 16.41
N VAL A 217 -1.31 7.03 15.95
CA VAL A 217 -2.17 5.84 15.85
C VAL A 217 -1.55 4.83 14.87
N GLN A 218 -1.04 5.31 13.73
CA GLN A 218 -0.34 4.48 12.77
C GLN A 218 1.06 4.02 13.27
N TYR A 219 1.73 4.84 14.08
CA TYR A 219 3.05 4.59 14.70
C TYR A 219 2.93 3.68 15.92
N MET A 220 1.83 3.70 16.66
CA MET A 220 1.52 2.75 17.74
C MET A 220 1.31 1.35 17.17
N MET A 221 0.70 1.25 15.99
CA MET A 221 0.65 0.00 15.24
C MET A 221 2.04 -0.44 14.72
N CYS A 222 2.95 0.51 14.45
CA CYS A 222 4.31 0.28 13.91
C CYS A 222 5.46 0.35 14.93
N LYS A 223 5.18 0.48 16.24
CA LYS A 223 6.15 0.99 17.25
C LYS A 223 7.40 0.14 17.48
N PHE A 224 7.49 -1.05 16.89
CA PHE A 224 8.67 -1.91 16.94
C PHE A 224 9.53 -1.87 15.67
N ALA A 225 9.02 -1.39 14.51
CA ALA A 225 9.72 -1.46 13.21
C ALA A 225 10.67 -0.29 12.92
N SER A 226 10.38 0.90 13.45
CA SER A 226 11.06 2.14 13.05
C SER A 226 12.46 2.30 13.64
N GLN A 227 12.80 1.60 14.72
CA GLN A 227 14.09 1.75 15.40
C GLN A 227 15.29 1.11 14.67
N ALA A 228 15.10 0.22 13.68
CA ALA A 228 16.25 -0.44 13.01
C ALA A 228 16.34 -0.28 11.49
N MET A 229 15.34 0.26 10.80
CA MET A 229 15.33 0.26 9.32
C MET A 229 15.41 1.63 8.66
N ASN A 230 15.51 2.74 9.41
CA ASN A 230 15.47 4.09 8.82
C ASN A 230 14.29 4.25 7.82
N LEU A 231 13.19 3.52 8.07
CA LEU A 231 11.99 3.51 7.24
C LEU A 231 11.11 4.68 7.69
N THR A 232 11.15 5.76 6.92
CA THR A 232 10.24 6.89 7.09
C THR A 232 8.82 6.45 6.78
N VAL A 233 7.91 6.62 7.74
CA VAL A 233 6.47 6.62 7.45
C VAL A 233 6.16 7.93 6.74
N SER A 234 6.09 7.90 5.40
CA SER A 234 5.77 9.09 4.60
C SER A 234 4.31 9.49 4.83
N ALA A 235 4.09 10.47 5.70
CA ALA A 235 2.86 11.22 5.73
C ALA A 235 2.90 12.24 4.58
N VAL A 236 1.95 12.12 3.64
CA VAL A 236 1.86 13.03 2.49
C VAL A 236 0.89 14.15 2.85
N PHE A 237 1.27 15.41 2.64
CA PHE A 237 0.38 16.56 2.84
C PHE A 237 0.26 17.37 1.55
N ILE A 238 -0.90 17.98 1.34
CA ILE A 238 -1.19 18.82 0.16
C ILE A 238 -1.14 20.28 0.59
N GLY A 239 -0.51 21.11 -0.25
CA GLY A 239 -0.74 22.54 -0.23
C GLY A 239 -1.47 22.97 -1.48
N VAL A 240 -2.49 23.81 -1.29
CA VAL A 240 -3.23 24.45 -2.37
C VAL A 240 -2.39 25.61 -2.90
N TYR A 241 -2.20 25.68 -4.21
CA TYR A 241 -1.82 26.93 -4.88
C TYR A 241 -3.11 27.50 -5.49
N GLU A 242 -3.64 28.57 -4.90
CA GLU A 242 -4.78 29.33 -5.48
C GLU A 242 -4.36 30.20 -6.67
N ASP A 243 -3.05 30.44 -6.86
CA ASP A 243 -2.57 31.48 -7.79
C ASP A 243 -2.32 31.02 -9.25
N ARG A 244 -2.67 29.78 -9.64
CA ARG A 244 -2.59 29.35 -11.05
C ARG A 244 -3.94 28.99 -11.62
N LEU A 245 -4.58 29.98 -12.23
CA LEU A 245 -5.62 29.78 -13.22
C LEU A 245 -4.95 29.35 -14.54
N ILE A 246 -5.28 28.17 -15.07
CA ILE A 246 -5.05 27.83 -16.48
C ILE A 246 -6.40 27.98 -17.16
N ASP A 247 -6.49 28.87 -18.16
CA ASP A 247 -7.73 29.19 -18.89
C ASP A 247 -8.93 29.60 -17.99
N GLY A 248 -8.65 30.27 -16.87
CA GLY A 248 -9.69 30.76 -15.94
C GLY A 248 -10.31 29.70 -15.04
N GLN A 249 -9.75 28.48 -15.01
CA GLN A 249 -10.16 27.40 -14.10
C GLN A 249 -9.11 27.19 -12.99
N PRO A 250 -9.52 26.97 -11.72
CA PRO A 250 -8.59 26.63 -10.66
C PRO A 250 -7.94 25.27 -10.94
N VAL A 251 -6.61 25.21 -10.84
CA VAL A 251 -5.84 23.98 -11.04
C VAL A 251 -5.30 23.49 -9.71
N PHE A 252 -5.75 22.30 -9.28
CA PHE A 252 -5.25 21.65 -8.08
C PHE A 252 -4.09 20.72 -8.45
N VAL A 253 -3.03 20.71 -7.65
CA VAL A 253 -1.82 19.92 -7.96
C VAL A 253 -1.32 19.13 -6.75
N LEU A 254 -0.73 17.97 -7.01
CA LEU A 254 -0.10 17.09 -6.03
C LEU A 254 1.40 16.96 -6.28
N PRO A 255 2.28 17.16 -5.27
CA PRO A 255 3.71 16.95 -5.42
C PRO A 255 4.04 15.45 -5.56
N ILE A 256 4.94 15.11 -6.49
CA ILE A 256 5.39 13.72 -6.74
C ILE A 256 6.83 13.43 -6.36
N ASN A 257 7.63 14.47 -6.13
CA ASN A 257 8.97 14.36 -5.57
C ASN A 257 8.94 14.93 -4.15
N GLY A 258 9.45 14.20 -3.16
CA GLY A 258 9.42 14.55 -1.74
C GLY A 258 10.21 15.80 -1.34
N THR A 259 10.07 16.90 -2.08
CA THR A 259 10.61 18.20 -1.77
C THR A 259 9.96 18.76 -0.51
N HIS A 260 10.80 19.05 0.50
CA HIS A 260 10.44 19.85 1.66
C HIS A 260 10.00 21.24 1.23
N VAL A 261 8.79 21.67 1.63
CA VAL A 261 8.37 23.07 1.57
C VAL A 261 7.86 23.46 2.95
N CYS A 262 8.80 23.79 3.84
CA CYS A 262 8.50 24.39 5.13
C CYS A 262 8.78 25.89 4.99
N ASP A 263 7.76 26.68 4.67
CA ASP A 263 7.85 28.12 4.87
C ASP A 263 6.52 28.67 5.37
N ARG A 264 6.59 29.45 6.46
CA ARG A 264 5.44 30.08 7.10
C ARG A 264 4.97 31.25 6.23
N LEU A 265 4.03 30.98 5.35
CA LEU A 265 3.14 32.02 4.82
C LEU A 265 1.71 31.64 5.18
N GLN A 266 0.99 32.62 5.71
CA GLN A 266 -0.37 32.50 6.22
C GLN A 266 -1.25 31.73 5.21
N GLY A 267 -1.61 30.48 5.54
CA GLY A 267 -2.64 29.77 4.80
C GLY A 267 -2.46 28.25 4.66
N ILE A 268 -1.25 27.72 4.48
CA ILE A 268 -1.04 26.28 4.20
C ILE A 268 0.43 25.89 4.45
N VAL A 269 0.67 24.71 5.04
CA VAL A 269 2.00 24.10 5.24
C VAL A 269 2.04 22.72 4.59
N VAL A 270 3.03 22.46 3.73
CA VAL A 270 3.23 21.17 3.03
C VAL A 270 4.48 20.49 3.57
N CYS A 271 4.32 19.67 4.60
CA CYS A 271 5.45 18.92 5.16
C CYS A 271 5.56 17.53 4.52
N VAL A 272 6.25 17.40 3.37
CA VAL A 272 6.74 16.07 2.96
C VAL A 272 8.06 15.85 3.68
N GLY A 273 8.08 14.93 4.65
CA GLY A 273 9.27 14.59 5.44
C GLY A 273 9.81 13.21 5.10
N GLN A 274 11.13 13.14 4.88
CA GLN A 274 11.96 11.95 5.13
C GLN A 274 12.11 11.70 6.63
#